data_AF-A0A7Y6AIM0-F1
#
_entry.id   AF-A0A7Y6AIM0-F1
#
_cell.length_a   1.000
_cell.length_b   1.000
_cell.length_c   1.000
_cell.angle_alpha   90.00
_cell.angle_beta   90.00
_cell.angle_gamma   90.00
#
_symmetry.space_group_name_H-M   'P 1'
#
loop_
_entity.id
_entity.type
_entity.pdbx_description
1 polymer ?
#
loop_
_entity_poly.entity_id
_entity_poly.type
_entity_poly.pdbx_seq_one_letter_code
_entity_poly.pdbx_strand_id
1 'polypeptide(L)'
;MNHSRWQTARERALRGEVEPPHITAEREQIRLAMALGQLVYDRRAELGLSEDALATRLGATADDVEAIELGGVVPVTAELLLTLATALEVAVDLHLTPSGTAISFAAIAA
;
A
#
# COMPACT_ATOMS: atom_id res chain seq x y z
N MET A 1 0.40 -20.10 -29.32
CA MET A 1 0.21 -18.77 -28.70
C MET A 1 0.95 -17.76 -29.55
N ASN A 2 0.27 -16.72 -30.07
CA ASN A 2 0.90 -15.78 -30.99
C ASN A 2 1.43 -14.56 -30.22
N HIS A 3 2.74 -14.49 -30.03
CA HIS A 3 3.44 -13.43 -29.30
C HIS A 3 3.39 -12.06 -30.02
N SER A 4 2.89 -12.01 -31.27
CA SER A 4 2.78 -10.77 -32.05
C SER A 4 1.66 -9.83 -31.60
N ARG A 5 0.79 -10.24 -30.68
CA ARG A 5 -0.30 -9.39 -30.12
C ARG A 5 0.09 -8.69 -28.82
N TRP A 6 1.19 -9.09 -28.18
CA TRP A 6 1.63 -8.44 -26.95
C TRP A 6 2.27 -7.10 -27.29
N GLN A 7 1.76 -6.03 -26.69
CA GLN A 7 2.27 -4.68 -26.85
C GLN A 7 2.55 -4.10 -25.48
N THR A 8 3.67 -3.42 -25.35
CA THR A 8 4.03 -2.74 -24.11
C THR A 8 3.07 -1.57 -23.85
N ALA A 9 2.93 -1.18 -22.58
CA ALA A 9 2.14 0.01 -22.22
C ALA A 9 2.64 1.28 -22.93
N ARG A 10 3.96 1.37 -23.14
CA ARG A 10 4.59 2.48 -23.88
C ARG A 10 4.18 2.51 -25.35
N GLU A 11 4.17 1.37 -26.04
CA GLU A 11 3.77 1.29 -27.46
C GLU A 11 2.31 1.68 -27.66
N ARG A 12 1.43 1.23 -26.76
CA ARG A 12 0.02 1.63 -26.75
C ARG A 12 -0.14 3.14 -26.53
N ALA A 13 0.57 3.71 -25.56
CA ALA A 13 0.54 5.15 -25.28
C ALA A 13 1.04 5.99 -26.47
N LEU A 14 2.10 5.55 -27.16
CA LEU A 14 2.60 6.22 -28.38
C LEU A 14 1.58 6.22 -29.53
N ARG A 15 0.62 5.29 -29.53
CA ARG A 15 -0.50 5.25 -30.49
C ARG A 15 -1.71 6.08 -30.04
N GLY A 16 -1.60 6.80 -28.92
CA GLY A 16 -2.68 7.60 -28.35
C GLY A 16 -3.76 6.76 -27.67
N GLU A 17 -3.50 5.47 -27.39
CA GLU A 17 -4.43 4.67 -26.60
C GLU A 17 -4.45 5.19 -25.16
N VAL A 18 -5.63 5.61 -24.72
CA VAL A 18 -5.87 6.00 -23.32
C VAL A 18 -6.18 4.75 -22.52
N GLU A 19 -5.50 4.61 -21.39
CA GLU A 19 -5.72 3.49 -20.50
C GLU A 19 -7.08 3.59 -19.80
N PRO A 20 -7.85 2.48 -19.69
CA PRO A 20 -9.14 2.51 -19.02
C PRO A 20 -9.02 3.01 -17.56
N PRO A 21 -9.94 3.87 -17.08
CA PRO A 21 -9.85 4.46 -15.74
C PRO A 21 -9.70 3.46 -14.59
N HIS A 22 -10.38 2.31 -14.67
CA HIS A 22 -10.28 1.28 -13.63
C HIS A 22 -8.89 0.65 -13.51
N ILE A 23 -8.17 0.52 -14.63
CA ILE A 23 -6.78 0.02 -14.65
C ILE A 23 -5.82 1.04 -14.04
N THR A 24 -6.06 2.33 -14.29
CA THR A 24 -5.29 3.40 -13.64
C THR A 24 -5.54 3.42 -12.13
N ALA A 25 -6.80 3.26 -11.70
CA ALA A 25 -7.18 3.20 -10.29
C ALA A 25 -6.59 1.99 -9.58
N GLU A 26 -6.60 0.81 -10.20
CA GLU A 26 -6.00 -0.42 -9.66
C GLU A 26 -4.49 -0.27 -9.46
N ARG A 27 -3.76 0.29 -10.44
CA ARG A 27 -2.34 0.58 -10.28
C ARG A 27 -2.05 1.59 -9.17
N GLU A 28 -2.93 2.56 -8.99
CA GLU A 28 -2.80 3.53 -7.91
C GLU A 28 -2.99 2.87 -6.54
N GLN A 29 -3.94 1.96 -6.41
CA GLN A 29 -4.12 1.15 -5.20
C GLN A 29 -2.91 0.26 -4.91
N ILE A 30 -2.31 -0.36 -5.94
CA ILE A 30 -1.09 -1.15 -5.78
C ILE A 30 0.08 -0.26 -5.30
N ARG A 31 0.27 0.92 -5.90
CA ARG A 31 1.30 1.87 -5.45
C ARG A 31 1.08 2.30 -4.00
N LEU A 32 -0.17 2.57 -3.63
CA LEU A 32 -0.53 2.94 -2.26
C LEU A 32 -0.25 1.79 -1.27
N ALA A 33 -0.60 0.56 -1.62
CA ALA A 33 -0.33 -0.62 -0.78
C ALA A 33 1.18 -0.84 -0.57
N MET A 34 1.99 -0.70 -1.62
CA MET A 34 3.45 -0.79 -1.51
C MET A 34 4.04 0.31 -0.62
N ALA A 35 3.57 1.56 -0.77
CA ALA A 35 4.02 2.68 0.05
C ALA A 35 3.62 2.50 1.52
N LEU A 36 2.40 2.03 1.78
CA LEU A 36 1.92 1.71 3.11
C LEU A 36 2.73 0.56 3.74
N GLY A 37 3.01 -0.50 2.98
CA GLY A 37 3.79 -1.64 3.47
C GLY A 37 5.17 -1.25 3.97
N GLN A 38 5.87 -0.38 3.23
CA GLN A 38 7.16 0.17 3.67
C GLN A 38 7.02 0.97 4.99
N LEU A 39 6.00 1.84 5.11
CA LEU A 39 5.77 2.61 6.33
C LEU A 39 5.47 1.72 7.54
N VAL A 40 4.73 0.62 7.34
CA VAL A 40 4.43 -0.38 8.38
C VAL A 40 5.71 -1.06 8.83
N TYR A 41 6.53 -1.55 7.90
CA TYR A 41 7.82 -2.17 8.20
C TYR A 41 8.73 -1.22 8.98
N ASP A 42 8.93 0.01 8.47
CA ASP A 42 9.82 1.00 9.06
C ASP A 42 9.38 1.30 10.50
N ARG A 43 8.08 1.56 10.70
CA ARG A 43 7.56 1.89 12.02
C ARG A 43 7.59 0.71 12.99
N ARG A 44 7.32 -0.51 12.51
CA ARG A 44 7.43 -1.72 13.31
C ARG A 44 8.87 -1.91 13.80
N ALA A 45 9.84 -1.71 12.91
CA ALA A 45 11.26 -1.79 13.22
C ALA A 45 11.70 -0.70 14.21
N GLU A 46 11.23 0.54 14.06
CA GLU A 46 11.46 1.64 15.01
C GLU A 46 10.94 1.33 16.43
N LEU A 47 9.78 0.66 16.53
CA LEU A 47 9.20 0.22 17.80
C LEU A 47 9.88 -1.04 18.38
N GLY A 48 10.82 -1.65 17.64
CA GLY A 48 11.50 -2.89 18.04
C GLY A 48 10.58 -4.11 18.05
N LEU A 49 9.52 -4.11 17.25
CA LEU A 49 8.53 -5.19 17.19
C LEU A 49 8.91 -6.24 16.13
N SER A 50 8.71 -7.52 16.45
CA SER A 50 8.64 -8.58 15.43
C SER A 50 7.29 -8.53 14.71
N GLU A 51 7.18 -9.24 13.58
CA GLU A 51 5.91 -9.42 12.85
C GLU A 51 4.85 -10.08 13.74
N ASP A 52 5.19 -11.12 14.49
CA ASP A 52 4.29 -11.73 15.49
C ASP A 52 3.80 -10.75 16.56
N ALA A 53 4.67 -9.84 17.00
CA ALA A 53 4.32 -8.86 18.02
C ALA A 53 3.34 -7.82 17.45
N LEU A 54 3.54 -7.37 16.21
CA LEU A 54 2.58 -6.50 15.54
C LEU A 54 1.27 -7.23 15.23
N ALA A 55 1.34 -8.47 14.76
CA ALA A 55 0.18 -9.32 14.48
C ALA A 55 -0.71 -9.47 15.72
N THR A 56 -0.10 -9.70 16.88
CA THR A 56 -0.81 -9.75 18.17
C THR A 56 -1.54 -8.43 18.47
N ARG A 57 -0.92 -7.27 18.20
CA ARG A 57 -1.57 -5.95 18.38
C ARG A 57 -2.73 -5.74 17.41
N LEU A 58 -2.62 -6.26 16.19
CA LEU A 58 -3.65 -6.16 15.15
C LEU A 58 -4.78 -7.19 15.30
N GLY A 59 -4.60 -8.22 16.12
CA GLY A 59 -5.51 -9.37 16.13
C GLY A 59 -5.44 -10.20 14.84
N ALA A 60 -4.27 -10.24 14.21
CA ALA A 60 -3.99 -10.88 12.93
C ALA A 60 -2.88 -11.94 13.07
N THR A 61 -2.46 -12.55 11.96
CA THR A 61 -1.32 -13.48 11.90
C THR A 61 -0.04 -12.78 11.44
N ALA A 62 1.13 -13.41 11.66
CA ALA A 62 2.40 -12.90 11.14
C ALA A 62 2.39 -12.84 9.59
N ASP A 63 1.78 -13.84 8.92
CA ASP A 63 1.58 -13.85 7.47
C ASP A 63 0.73 -12.67 6.98
N ASP A 64 -0.28 -12.25 7.76
CA ASP A 64 -1.07 -11.05 7.45
C ASP A 64 -0.21 -9.77 7.54
N VAL A 65 0.69 -9.70 8.53
CA VAL A 65 1.64 -8.58 8.66
C VAL A 65 2.64 -8.57 7.50
N GLU A 66 3.21 -9.72 7.16
CA GLU A 66 4.09 -9.87 5.99
C GLU A 66 3.37 -9.43 4.72
N ALA A 67 2.13 -9.87 4.52
CA ALA A 67 1.32 -9.48 3.37
C ALA A 67 1.08 -7.96 3.31
N ILE A 68 0.85 -7.30 4.46
CA ILE A 68 0.74 -5.83 4.53
C ILE A 68 2.07 -5.18 4.15
N GLU A 69 3.19 -5.62 4.75
CA GLU A 69 4.52 -5.04 4.56
C GLU A 69 5.03 -5.18 3.12
N LEU A 70 4.65 -6.27 2.44
CA LEU A 70 4.95 -6.51 1.03
C LEU A 70 3.95 -5.88 0.05
N GLY A 71 2.96 -5.12 0.55
CA GLY A 71 1.94 -4.47 -0.27
C GLY A 71 0.93 -5.42 -0.92
N GLY A 72 0.77 -6.62 -0.36
CA GLY A 72 -0.16 -7.67 -0.79
C GLY A 72 -1.63 -7.41 -0.43
N VAL A 73 -1.92 -6.45 0.45
CA VAL A 73 -3.29 -6.09 0.85
C VAL A 73 -3.82 -4.95 -0.02
N VAL A 74 -4.64 -5.33 -1.00
CA VAL A 74 -5.34 -4.42 -1.93
C VAL A 74 -6.83 -4.78 -1.97
N PRO A 75 -7.77 -3.82 -1.78
CA PRO A 75 -7.55 -2.38 -1.67
C PRO A 75 -7.07 -1.93 -0.28
N VAL A 76 -6.41 -0.78 -0.22
CA VAL A 76 -6.09 -0.11 1.05
C VAL A 76 -7.38 0.55 1.56
N THR A 77 -7.93 0.04 2.65
CA THR A 77 -9.21 0.51 3.21
C THR A 77 -9.00 1.44 4.40
N ALA A 78 -9.98 2.31 4.67
CA ALA A 78 -9.95 3.18 5.85
C ALA A 78 -9.91 2.37 7.16
N GLU A 79 -10.56 1.20 7.20
CA GLU A 79 -10.52 0.28 8.36
C GLU A 79 -9.10 -0.21 8.64
N LEU A 80 -8.37 -0.64 7.60
CA LEU A 80 -6.96 -1.04 7.72
C LEU A 80 -6.09 0.12 8.22
N LEU A 81 -6.29 1.33 7.69
CA LEU A 81 -5.52 2.50 8.14
C LEU A 81 -5.78 2.83 9.61
N LEU A 82 -7.02 2.69 10.09
CA LEU A 82 -7.38 2.92 11.49
C LEU A 82 -6.76 1.88 12.43
N THR A 83 -6.77 0.60 12.06
CA THR A 83 -6.17 -0.47 12.86
C THR A 83 -4.65 -0.33 12.92
N LEU A 84 -4.00 -0.01 11.80
CA LEU A 84 -2.55 0.23 11.75
C LEU A 84 -2.16 1.46 12.56
N ALA A 85 -2.88 2.58 12.45
CA ALA A 85 -2.62 3.79 13.23
C ALA A 85 -2.56 3.50 14.74
N THR A 86 -3.52 2.69 15.21
CA THR A 86 -3.62 2.29 16.61
C THR A 86 -2.49 1.34 17.01
N ALA A 87 -2.23 0.29 16.24
CA ALA A 87 -1.24 -0.73 16.58
C ALA A 87 0.21 -0.21 16.53
N LEU A 88 0.49 0.76 15.65
CA LEU A 88 1.81 1.33 15.40
C LEU A 88 2.05 2.68 16.08
N GLU A 89 1.08 3.18 16.84
CA GLU A 89 1.20 4.43 17.60
C GLU A 89 1.60 5.62 16.70
N VAL A 90 0.90 5.75 15.57
CA VAL A 90 1.14 6.79 14.55
C VAL A 90 -0.16 7.46 14.13
N ALA A 91 -0.05 8.72 13.73
CA ALA A 91 -1.03 9.36 12.88
C ALA A 91 -0.77 8.98 11.42
N VAL A 92 -1.84 8.75 10.67
CA VAL A 92 -1.77 8.40 9.23
C VAL A 92 -2.35 9.55 8.43
N ASP A 93 -1.53 10.13 7.56
CA ASP A 93 -1.94 11.17 6.62
C ASP A 93 -2.05 10.58 5.22
N LEU A 94 -3.24 10.65 4.63
CA LEU A 94 -3.52 10.22 3.26
C LEU A 94 -3.89 11.43 2.41
N HIS A 95 -3.04 11.75 1.42
CA HIS A 95 -3.26 12.87 0.50
C HIS A 95 -3.65 12.34 -0.88
N LEU A 96 -4.88 12.65 -1.31
CA LEU A 96 -5.45 12.20 -2.58
C LEU A 96 -5.53 13.38 -3.56
N THR A 97 -4.97 13.21 -4.75
CA THR A 97 -5.03 14.19 -5.84
C THR A 97 -5.33 13.52 -7.17
N PRO A 98 -5.81 14.27 -8.18
CA PRO A 98 -5.92 13.74 -9.55
C PRO A 98 -4.58 13.25 -10.13
N SER A 99 -3.46 13.78 -9.63
CA SER A 99 -2.10 13.42 -10.03
C SER A 99 -1.53 12.20 -9.29
N GLY A 100 -2.20 11.70 -8.26
CA GLY A 100 -1.76 10.56 -7.47
C GLY A 100 -2.04 10.69 -5.98
N THR A 101 -1.60 9.67 -5.25
CA THR A 101 -1.82 9.48 -3.83
C THR A 101 -0.48 9.47 -3.10
N ALA A 102 -0.44 10.09 -1.92
CA ALA A 102 0.68 9.99 -1.00
C ALA A 102 0.16 9.58 0.38
N ILE A 103 0.95 8.77 1.08
CA ILE A 103 0.68 8.35 2.46
C ILE A 103 1.92 8.58 3.30
N SER A 104 1.75 8.99 4.55
CA SER A 104 2.83 9.15 5.52
C SER A 104 2.38 8.80 6.93
N PHE A 105 3.33 8.34 7.75
CA PHE A 105 3.14 8.17 9.19
C PHE A 105 3.84 9.30 9.95
N ALA A 106 3.18 9.81 10.98
CA ALA A 106 3.76 10.70 11.96
C ALA A 106 3.67 10.06 13.34
N ALA A 107 4.80 9.92 14.05
CA ALA A 107 4.81 9.40 15.40
C ALA A 107 3.98 10.30 16.33
N ILE A 108 3.08 9.71 17.10
CA ILE A 108 2.34 10.44 18.13
C ILE A 108 3.28 10.55 19.33
N ALA A 109 3.72 11.76 19.65
CA ALA A 109 4.51 11.99 20.87
C ALA A 109 3.63 11.68 22.10
N ALA A 110 4.17 10.86 23.01
CA ALA A 110 3.54 10.53 24.30
C ALA A 110 3.51 11.73 25.26
#